data_AF-A0A536V6L3-F1
#
_entry.id   AF-A0A536V6L3-F1
#
_cell.length_a   1.000
_cell.length_b   1.000
_cell.length_c   1.000
_cell.angle_alpha   90.00
_cell.angle_beta   90.00
_cell.angle_gamma   90.00
#
_symmetry.space_group_name_H-M   'P 1'
#
loop_
_entity.id
_entity.type
_entity.pdbx_description
1 polymer ?
#
loop_
_entity_poly.entity_id
_entity_poly.type
_entity_poly.pdbx_seq_one_letter_code
_entity_poly.pdbx_strand_id
1 'polypeptide(L)' 'QAGLASPLEFWMYERRMDLALLSQASGFWQWRVKRHLRPDGFAKLSTQQLERYAQALGMAPAALQRLP' A
#
# COMPACT_ATOMS: atom_id res chain seq x y z
N GLN A 1 -8.03 9.90 15.46
CA GLN A 1 -6.56 10.09 15.32
C GLN A 1 -6.15 9.36 14.04
N ALA A 2 -5.92 10.08 12.93
CA ALA A 2 -5.35 9.43 11.76
C ALA A 2 -3.90 9.11 12.08
N GLY A 3 -3.51 7.83 12.02
CA GLY A 3 -2.14 7.40 12.26
C GLY A 3 -1.18 8.12 11.30
N LEU A 4 0.07 8.29 11.73
CA LEU A 4 1.13 8.90 10.90
C LEU A 4 1.38 8.11 9.60
N ALA A 5 1.01 6.84 9.59
CA ALA A 5 1.22 5.87 8.50
C ALA A 5 -0.12 5.38 7.92
N SER A 6 -0.16 5.10 6.62
CA SER A 6 -1.32 4.45 5.99
C SER A 6 -1.34 2.94 6.26
N PRO A 7 -2.50 2.26 6.11
CA PRO A 7 -2.55 0.80 6.12
C PRO A 7 -1.58 0.15 5.13
N LEU A 8 -1.40 0.74 3.95
CA LEU A 8 -0.43 0.26 2.95
C LEU A 8 1.01 0.29 3.48
N GLU A 9 1.38 1.34 4.21
CA GLU A 9 2.72 1.46 4.78
C GLU A 9 2.95 0.43 5.88
N PHE A 10 1.97 0.20 6.74
CA PHE A 10 2.03 -0.88 7.73
C PHE A 10 2.24 -2.24 7.06
N TRP A 11 1.39 -2.60 6.08
CA TRP A 11 1.47 -3.90 5.41
C TRP A 11 2.73 -4.07 4.58
N MET A 12 3.30 -2.99 4.03
CA MET A 12 4.61 -3.02 3.37
C MET A 12 5.70 -3.51 4.34
N TYR A 13 5.77 -2.96 5.54
CA TYR A 13 6.74 -3.38 6.56
C TYR A 13 6.46 -4.80 7.07
N GLU A 14 5.19 -5.14 7.34
CA GLU A 14 4.78 -6.48 7.80
C GLU A 14 5.16 -7.57 6.79
N ARG A 15 5.01 -7.29 5.50
CA ARG A 15 5.43 -8.19 4.40
C ARG A 15 6.92 -8.11 4.08
N ARG A 16 7.71 -7.41 4.90
CA ARG A 16 9.17 -7.23 4.76
C ARG A 16 9.56 -6.64 3.40
N MET A 17 8.72 -5.77 2.86
CA MET A 17 8.99 -5.04 1.62
C MET A 17 9.52 -3.65 1.92
N ASP A 18 10.28 -3.10 0.98
CA ASP A 18 10.63 -1.69 0.95
C ASP A 18 9.93 -0.98 -0.23
N LEU A 19 10.14 0.33 -0.34
CA LEU A 19 9.56 1.15 -1.39
C LEU A 19 9.92 0.66 -2.80
N ALA A 20 11.17 0.20 -3.00
CA ALA A 20 11.66 -0.22 -4.30
C ALA A 20 11.07 -1.58 -4.70
N LEU A 21 10.99 -2.52 -3.76
CA LEU A 21 10.38 -3.83 -3.97
C LEU A 21 8.87 -3.70 -4.22
N LEU A 22 8.18 -2.90 -3.41
CA LEU A 22 6.75 -2.68 -3.58
C LEU A 22 6.45 -1.97 -4.91
N SER A 23 7.29 -1.04 -5.34
CA SER A 23 7.19 -0.38 -6.65
C SER A 23 7.34 -1.37 -7.80
N GLN A 24 8.33 -2.26 -7.73
CA GLN A 24 8.54 -3.31 -8.74
C GLN A 24 7.38 -4.30 -8.77
N ALA A 25 6.98 -4.84 -7.62
CA ALA A 25 5.92 -5.84 -7.52
C ALA A 25 4.54 -5.29 -7.89
N SER A 26 4.23 -4.06 -7.46
CA SER A 26 2.96 -3.42 -7.80
C SER A 26 2.97 -2.76 -9.17
N GLY A 27 4.11 -2.66 -9.87
CA GLY A 27 4.24 -1.95 -11.15
C GLY A 27 3.84 -0.47 -11.10
N PHE A 28 3.94 0.18 -9.95
CA PHE A 28 3.78 1.64 -9.82
C PHE A 28 5.15 2.28 -9.71
N TRP A 29 5.33 3.47 -10.29
CA TRP A 29 6.54 4.28 -10.07
C TRP A 29 6.78 4.55 -8.59
N GLN A 30 8.04 4.53 -8.14
CA GLN A 30 8.40 4.73 -6.73
C GLN A 30 7.81 6.02 -6.13
N TRP A 31 7.81 7.13 -6.87
CA TRP A 31 7.20 8.39 -6.39
C TRP A 31 5.69 8.27 -6.15
N ARG A 32 5.00 7.44 -6.96
CA ARG A 32 3.57 7.19 -6.82
C ARG A 32 3.31 6.28 -5.63
N VAL A 33 4.12 5.24 -5.42
CA VAL A 33 4.06 4.42 -4.19
C VAL A 33 4.31 5.28 -2.96
N LYS A 34 5.36 6.12 -2.95
CA LYS A 34 5.65 7.05 -1.84
C LYS A 34 4.48 7.98 -1.54
N ARG A 35 3.73 8.42 -2.57
CA ARG A 35 2.50 9.20 -2.39
C ARG A 35 1.39 8.37 -1.75
N HIS A 36 1.20 7.12 -2.18
CA HIS A 36 0.17 6.21 -1.68
C HIS A 36 0.45 5.66 -0.28
N LEU A 37 1.71 5.65 0.18
CA LEU A 37 2.08 5.29 1.57
C LEU A 37 1.57 6.32 2.60
N ARG A 38 1.25 7.55 2.17
CA ARG A 38 0.66 8.57 3.05
C ARG A 38 -0.84 8.35 3.23
N PRO A 39 -1.42 8.63 4.42
CA PRO A 39 -2.86 8.46 4.66
C PRO A 39 -3.75 9.12 3.60
N ASP A 40 -3.48 10.38 3.23
CA ASP A 40 -4.25 11.12 2.23
C ASP A 40 -4.14 10.54 0.82
N GLY A 41 -3.00 9.91 0.51
CA GLY A 41 -2.79 9.24 -0.76
C GLY A 41 -3.50 7.90 -0.81
N PHE A 42 -3.42 7.13 0.28
CA PHE A 42 -4.09 5.84 0.43
C PHE A 42 -5.61 5.97 0.36
N ALA A 43 -6.18 6.97 1.04
CA ALA A 43 -7.63 7.22 1.04
C ALA A 43 -8.21 7.55 -0.35
N LYS A 44 -7.36 7.90 -1.33
CA LYS A 44 -7.75 8.24 -2.70
C LYS A 44 -7.53 7.10 -3.70
N LEU A 45 -7.08 5.93 -3.23
CA LEU A 45 -6.85 4.80 -4.11
C LEU A 45 -8.16 4.26 -4.66
N SER A 46 -8.20 4.03 -5.97
CA SER A 46 -9.30 3.31 -6.60
C SER A 46 -9.25 1.82 -6.26
N THR A 47 -10.36 1.12 -6.47
CA THR A 47 -10.46 -0.34 -6.29
C THR A 47 -9.35 -1.08 -7.05
N GLN A 48 -9.09 -0.70 -8.30
CA GLN A 48 -8.03 -1.31 -9.11
C GLN A 48 -6.63 -1.08 -8.53
N GLN A 49 -6.38 0.10 -7.94
CA GLN A 49 -5.08 0.37 -7.32
C GLN A 49 -4.90 -0.42 -6.03
N LEU A 50 -5.96 -0.54 -5.22
CA LEU A 50 -5.98 -1.39 -4.02
C LEU A 50 -5.74 -2.85 -4.38
N GLU A 51 -6.36 -3.36 -5.44
CA GLU A 51 -6.13 -4.72 -5.94
C GLU A 51 -4.68 -4.96 -6.34
N ARG A 52 -4.05 -4.03 -7.08
CA ARG A 52 -2.63 -4.16 -7.46
C ARG A 52 -1.71 -4.20 -6.24
N TYR A 53 -1.97 -3.36 -5.23
CA TYR A 53 -1.19 -3.40 -3.99
C TYR A 53 -1.42 -4.70 -3.20
N ALA A 54 -2.67 -5.15 -3.11
CA ALA A 54 -3.01 -6.40 -2.43
C ALA A 54 -2.36 -7.61 -3.11
N GLN A 55 -2.35 -7.66 -4.44
CA GLN A 55 -1.62 -8.66 -5.23
C GLN A 55 -0.12 -8.61 -4.95
N ALA A 56 0.49 -7.42 -4.99
CA ALA A 56 1.92 -7.25 -4.71
C ALA A 56 2.31 -7.69 -3.28
N LEU A 57 1.43 -7.47 -2.31
CA LEU A 57 1.59 -7.88 -0.92
C LEU A 57 1.21 -9.34 -0.66
N GLY A 58 0.62 -10.04 -1.63
CA GLY A 58 0.13 -11.41 -1.47
C GLY A 58 -1.00 -11.51 -0.44
N MET A 59 -2.00 -10.63 -0.51
CA MET A 59 -3.14 -10.58 0.41
C MET A 59 -4.44 -10.18 -0.27
N ALA A 60 -5.57 -10.29 0.44
CA ALA A 60 -6.87 -9.85 -0.06
C ALA A 60 -7.01 -8.31 0.01
N PRO A 61 -7.63 -7.64 -0.99
CA PRO A 61 -7.83 -6.19 -0.98
C PRO A 61 -8.65 -5.67 0.22
N ALA A 62 -9.56 -6.49 0.73
CA ALA A 62 -10.34 -6.15 1.93
C ALA A 62 -9.49 -6.15 3.21
N ALA A 63 -8.47 -7.00 3.28
CA ALA A 63 -7.54 -7.05 4.41
C ALA A 63 -6.56 -5.87 4.38
N LEU A 64 -6.14 -5.42 3.19
CA LEU A 64 -5.23 -4.28 3.02
C LEU A 64 -5.79 -2.98 3.63
N GLN A 65 -7.11 -2.82 3.65
CA GLN A 65 -7.77 -1.62 4.18
C GLN A 65 -7.91 -1.63 5.70
N ARG A 66 -7.65 -2.76 6.36
CA ARG A 66 -7.78 -2.91 7.81
C ARG A 66 -6.38 -3.06 8.41
N LEU A 67 -6.18 -2.41 9.54
CA LEU A 67 -5.05 -2.72 10.42
C LEU A 67 -5.47 -3.88 11.33
N PRO A 68 -4.52 -4.73 11.78
CA PRO A 68 -4.76 -5.70 12.84
C PRO A 68 -5.36 -5.08 14.10
#